data_AF-A0A1J3GF91-F1
#
_entry.id   AF-A0A1J3GF91-F1
#
_cell.length_a   1.000
_cell.length_b   1.000
_cell.length_c   1.000
_cell.angle_alpha   90.00
_cell.angle_beta   90.00
_cell.angle_gamma   90.00
#
_symmetry.space_group_name_H-M   'P 1'
#
loop_
_entity.id
_entity.type
_entity.pdbx_description
1 polymer ?
#
loop_
_entity_poly.entity_id
_entity_poly.type
_entity_poly.pdbx_seq_one_letter_code
_entity_poly.pdbx_strand_id
1 'polypeptide(L)'
;AVCHTAIPEVDEDTGKCTYEAESPDEVAFLVAAGEFGFEFSKRTQSSVFISERHSGQPVEREYKVLNVLDFTSKRKRMSVVVRDEKGQILLLCKGADSIIFDR
;
A
#
# COMPACT_ATOMS: atom_id res chain seq x y z
N ALA A 1 -3.15 -0.12 -2.41
CA ALA A 1 -2.77 -1.13 -1.41
C ALA A 1 -1.27 -1.17 -1.06
N VAL A 2 -0.30 -0.76 -1.90
CA VAL A 2 1.15 -0.96 -1.60
C VAL A 2 1.95 0.33 -1.34
N CYS A 3 1.76 1.38 -2.14
CA CYS A 3 2.50 2.64 -2.02
C CYS A 3 1.89 3.58 -0.95
N HIS A 4 2.21 3.34 0.31
CA HIS A 4 1.82 4.15 1.48
C HIS A 4 2.75 3.83 2.67
N THR A 5 2.57 4.51 3.81
CA THR A 5 3.26 4.16 5.07
C THR A 5 2.33 3.71 6.19
N ALA A 6 1.02 3.66 5.92
CA ALA A 6 0.00 3.23 6.88
C ALA A 6 0.27 1.89 7.59
N ILE A 7 -0.26 1.78 8.80
CA ILE A 7 -0.23 0.62 9.68
C ILE A 7 -1.65 0.04 9.75
N PRO A 8 -1.84 -1.28 9.53
CA PRO A 8 -3.13 -1.92 9.67
C PRO A 8 -3.36 -2.28 11.14
N GLU A 9 -4.55 -1.99 11.63
CA GLU A 9 -5.07 -2.49 12.90
C GLU A 9 -6.17 -3.48 12.59
N VAL A 10 -6.07 -4.69 13.13
CA VAL A 10 -7.08 -5.73 12.94
C VAL A 10 -7.86 -5.84 14.24
N ASP A 11 -9.16 -5.59 14.15
CA ASP A 11 -10.09 -5.85 15.24
C ASP A 11 -10.22 -7.37 15.42
N GLU A 12 -9.82 -7.88 16.58
CA GLU A 12 -9.79 -9.33 16.88
C GLU A 12 -11.20 -9.94 16.96
N ASP A 13 -12.21 -9.14 17.31
CA ASP A 13 -13.59 -9.61 17.49
C ASP A 13 -14.35 -9.64 16.16
N THR A 14 -14.13 -8.64 15.30
CA THR A 14 -14.86 -8.47 14.04
C THR A 14 -14.07 -8.91 12.81
N GLY A 15 -12.75 -9.08 12.94
CA GLY A 15 -11.84 -9.34 11.82
C GLY A 15 -11.72 -8.18 10.84
N LYS A 16 -12.25 -6.99 11.19
CA LYS A 16 -12.23 -5.81 10.33
C LYS A 16 -10.88 -5.11 10.44
N CYS A 17 -10.30 -4.73 9.30
CA CYS A 17 -9.07 -3.96 9.28
C CYS A 17 -9.36 -2.44 9.22
N THR A 18 -8.81 -1.69 10.16
CA THR A 18 -8.71 -0.22 10.16
C THR A 18 -7.27 0.19 9.87
N TYR A 19 -7.05 1.44 9.45
CA TYR A 19 -5.74 1.91 9.02
C TYR A 19 -5.35 3.20 9.73
N GLU A 20 -4.20 3.20 10.37
CA GLU A 20 -3.55 4.41 10.86
C GLU A 20 -2.55 4.92 9.81
N ALA A 21 -2.65 6.19 9.43
CA ALA A 21 -1.75 6.79 8.44
C ALA A 21 -1.50 8.27 8.73
N GLU A 22 -0.42 8.81 8.17
CA GLU A 22 -0.06 10.22 8.32
C GLU A 22 -1.03 11.17 7.60
N SER A 23 -1.82 10.67 6.66
CA SER A 23 -2.80 11.44 5.90
C SER A 23 -4.11 10.67 5.72
N PRO A 24 -5.27 11.35 5.83
CA PRO A 24 -6.58 10.74 5.56
C PRO A 24 -6.73 10.25 4.12
N ASP A 25 -6.01 10.84 3.16
CA ASP A 25 -6.04 10.40 1.76
C ASP A 25 -5.44 9.00 1.60
N GLU A 26 -4.41 8.66 2.39
CA GLU A 26 -3.84 7.32 2.37
C GLU A 26 -4.83 6.28 2.86
N VAL A 27 -5.56 6.59 3.94
CA VAL A 27 -6.61 5.72 4.48
C VAL A 27 -7.71 5.52 3.43
N ALA A 28 -8.16 6.59 2.77
CA ALA A 28 -9.18 6.51 1.74
C ALA A 28 -8.78 5.58 0.58
N PHE A 29 -7.52 5.67 0.12
CA PHE A 29 -7.01 4.76 -0.92
C PHE A 29 -6.90 3.30 -0.46
N LEU A 30 -6.62 3.05 0.82
CA LEU A 30 -6.56 1.69 1.37
C LEU A 30 -7.94 1.07 1.51
N VAL A 31 -8.91 1.83 2.03
CA VAL A 31 -10.31 1.40 2.10
C VAL A 31 -10.82 1.07 0.70
N ALA A 32 -10.64 1.99 -0.26
CA ALA A 32 -11.05 1.74 -1.63
C ALA A 32 -10.37 0.49 -2.22
N ALA A 33 -9.07 0.30 -2.02
CA ALA A 33 -8.36 -0.89 -2.49
C ALA A 33 -8.95 -2.19 -1.89
N GLY A 34 -9.32 -2.19 -0.61
CA GLY A 34 -10.00 -3.31 0.04
C GLY A 34 -11.36 -3.62 -0.57
N GLU A 35 -12.18 -2.61 -0.87
CA GLU A 35 -13.47 -2.77 -1.57
C GLU A 35 -13.31 -3.37 -2.98
N PHE A 36 -12.18 -3.09 -3.64
CA PHE A 36 -11.82 -3.70 -4.93
C PHE A 36 -11.11 -5.06 -4.78
N GLY A 37 -11.07 -5.64 -3.58
CA GLY A 37 -10.52 -6.97 -3.33
C GLY A 37 -9.02 -7.02 -3.10
N PHE A 38 -8.36 -5.90 -2.85
CA PHE A 38 -6.93 -5.80 -2.52
C PHE A 38 -6.73 -5.21 -1.13
N GLU A 39 -7.06 -6.00 -0.12
CA GLU A 39 -7.04 -5.60 1.28
C GLU A 39 -5.62 -5.61 1.83
N PHE A 40 -5.18 -4.50 2.42
CA PHE A 40 -3.87 -4.42 3.07
C PHE A 40 -3.99 -5.03 4.47
N SER A 41 -3.39 -6.21 4.69
CA SER A 41 -3.61 -6.98 5.92
C SER A 41 -2.50 -6.79 6.96
N LYS A 42 -1.25 -6.61 6.52
CA LYS A 42 -0.09 -6.57 7.42
C LYS A 42 1.07 -5.80 6.82
N ARG A 43 1.84 -5.14 7.69
CA ARG A 43 3.13 -4.54 7.37
C ARG A 43 4.19 -4.98 8.37
N THR A 44 5.39 -5.21 7.84
CA THR A 44 6.62 -5.38 8.62
C THR A 44 7.63 -4.33 8.17
N GLN A 45 8.82 -4.29 8.78
CA GLN A 45 9.85 -3.33 8.38
C GLN A 45 10.31 -3.53 6.91
N SER A 46 10.23 -4.76 6.39
CA SER A 46 10.76 -5.11 5.06
C SER A 46 9.70 -5.59 4.06
N SER A 47 8.43 -5.74 4.46
CA SER A 47 7.39 -6.32 3.61
C SER A 47 6.01 -5.75 3.89
N VAL A 48 5.19 -5.67 2.84
CA VAL A 48 3.75 -5.36 2.86
C VAL A 48 2.98 -6.58 2.38
N PHE A 49 1.91 -6.94 3.07
CA PHE A 49 1.08 -8.11 2.76
C PHE A 49 -0.31 -7.65 2.32
N ILE A 50 -0.74 -8.12 1.15
CA ILE A 50 -2.04 -7.81 0.55
C ILE A 50 -2.85 -9.09 0.44
N SER A 51 -4.04 -9.12 1.01
CA SER A 51 -5.03 -10.16 0.81
C SER A 51 -5.81 -9.86 -0.48
N GLU A 52 -5.55 -10.63 -1.53
CA GLU A 52 -6.20 -10.54 -2.82
C GLU A 52 -7.42 -11.48 -2.86
N ARG A 53 -8.62 -10.93 -3.08
CA ARG A 53 -9.88 -11.67 -3.18
C ARG A 53 -10.38 -11.65 -4.63
N HIS A 54 -9.89 -12.56 -5.47
CA HIS A 54 -10.43 -12.81 -6.81
C HIS A 54 -11.35 -14.03 -6.78
N SER A 55 -12.67 -13.82 -6.96
CA SER A 55 -13.74 -14.83 -7.21
C SER A 55 -13.52 -16.26 -6.64
N GLY A 56 -13.00 -16.36 -5.41
CA GLY A 56 -12.46 -17.59 -4.86
C GLY A 56 -11.82 -17.38 -3.49
N GLN A 57 -10.92 -18.28 -3.10
CA GLN A 57 -10.22 -18.21 -1.81
C GLN A 57 -9.27 -17.00 -1.78
N PRO A 58 -9.19 -16.27 -0.65
CA PRO A 58 -8.23 -15.18 -0.49
C PRO A 58 -6.80 -15.69 -0.69
N VAL A 59 -6.01 -14.96 -1.46
CA VAL A 59 -4.58 -15.23 -1.64
C VAL A 59 -3.79 -14.09 -1.02
N GLU A 60 -2.95 -14.41 -0.03
CA GLU A 60 -2.02 -13.44 0.52
C GLU A 60 -0.83 -13.26 -0.44
N ARG A 61 -0.49 -12.00 -0.72
CA ARG A 61 0.62 -11.58 -1.57
C ARG A 61 1.65 -10.83 -0.74
N GLU A 62 2.91 -11.26 -0.79
CA GLU A 62 4.02 -10.52 -0.18
C GLU A 62 4.69 -9.57 -1.20
N TYR A 63 4.83 -8.29 -0.81
CA TYR A 63 5.68 -7.31 -1.50
C TYR A 63 6.84 -6.90 -0.59
N LYS A 64 8.06 -7.26 -0.98
CA LYS A 64 9.28 -6.86 -0.24
C LYS A 64 9.60 -5.41 -0.52
N VAL A 65 9.63 -4.59 0.52
CA VAL A 65 9.97 -3.16 0.45
C VAL A 65 11.49 -3.03 0.37
N LEU A 66 11.98 -2.54 -0.78
CA LEU A 66 13.39 -2.31 -1.03
C LEU A 66 13.80 -0.88 -0.66
N ASN A 67 12.91 0.09 -0.90
CA ASN A 67 13.12 1.47 -0.51
C ASN A 67 11.79 2.22 -0.41
N VAL A 68 11.73 3.20 0.48
CA VAL A 68 10.61 4.13 0.62
C VAL A 68 11.15 5.54 0.44
N LEU A 69 10.50 6.31 -0.44
CA LEU A 69 10.81 7.71 -0.67
C LEU A 69 9.59 8.52 -0.23
N ASP A 70 9.61 8.96 1.03
CA ASP A 70 8.47 9.61 1.68
C ASP A 70 7.97 10.86 0.98
N PHE A 71 6.68 11.12 1.18
CA PHE A 71 6.10 12.37 0.75
C PHE A 71 6.79 13.54 1.46
N THR A 72 7.09 14.60 0.72
CA THR A 72 7.48 15.88 1.30
C THR A 72 6.84 17.00 0.50
N SER A 73 6.54 18.14 1.13
CA SER A 73 5.97 19.30 0.44
C SER A 73 6.86 19.81 -0.70
N LYS A 74 8.17 19.61 -0.61
CA LYS A 74 9.13 19.93 -1.69
C LYS A 74 9.01 18.97 -2.88
N ARG A 75 8.80 17.67 -2.63
CA ARG A 75 8.67 16.65 -3.70
C ARG A 75 7.25 16.57 -4.28
N LYS A 76 6.22 16.83 -3.47
CA LYS A 76 4.79 16.66 -3.78
C LYS A 76 4.42 15.29 -4.36
N ARG A 77 5.22 14.26 -4.04
CA ARG A 77 4.98 12.86 -4.40
C ARG A 77 5.67 11.94 -3.40
N MET A 78 5.15 10.73 -3.25
CA MET A 78 5.82 9.62 -2.59
C MET A 78 6.13 8.52 -3.61
N SER A 79 7.10 7.67 -3.30
CA SER A 79 7.34 6.47 -4.11
C SER A 79 7.82 5.32 -3.24
N VAL A 80 7.54 4.09 -3.67
CA VAL A 80 8.09 2.87 -3.05
C VAL A 80 8.73 2.02 -4.13
N VAL A 81 9.88 1.44 -3.80
CA VAL A 81 10.52 0.40 -4.61
C VAL A 81 10.24 -0.92 -3.92
N VAL A 82 9.57 -1.84 -4.63
CA VAL A 82 9.20 -3.14 -4.09
C VAL A 82 9.66 -4.27 -4.99
N ARG A 83 9.79 -5.48 -4.43
CA ARG A 83 9.94 -6.73 -5.17
C ARG A 83 8.73 -7.62 -4.91
N ASP A 84 8.09 -8.08 -5.97
CA ASP A 84 6.96 -9.02 -5.88
C ASP A 84 7.44 -10.48 -5.66
N GLU A 85 6.49 -11.39 -5.52
CA GLU A 85 6.74 -12.83 -5.32
C GLU A 85 7.43 -13.50 -6.51
N LYS A 86 7.30 -12.91 -7.71
CA LYS A 86 7.95 -13.39 -8.94
C LYS A 86 9.37 -12.84 -9.08
N GLY A 87 9.82 -12.00 -8.14
CA GLY A 87 11.14 -11.38 -8.15
C GLY A 87 11.22 -10.10 -9.01
N GLN A 88 10.11 -9.63 -9.57
CA GLN A 88 10.07 -8.39 -10.35
C GLN A 88 10.22 -7.19 -9.42
N ILE A 89 11.09 -6.25 -9.80
CA ILE A 89 11.25 -4.98 -9.09
C ILE A 89 10.31 -3.95 -9.72
N LEU A 90 9.50 -3.30 -8.89
CA LEU A 90 8.51 -2.30 -9.29
C LEU A 90 8.77 -0.99 -8.55
N LEU A 91 8.72 0.13 -9.28
CA LEU A 91 8.65 1.46 -8.70
C LEU A 91 7.21 1.95 -8.79
N LEU A 92 6.57 2.16 -7.64
CA LEU A 92 5.24 2.75 -7.56
C LEU A 92 5.34 4.20 -7.09
N CYS A 93 4.57 5.09 -7.71
CA CYS A 93 4.63 6.52 -7.43
C CYS A 93 3.21 7.10 -7.36
N LYS A 94 2.95 7.97 -6.38
CA LYS A 94 1.72 8.76 -6.28
C LYS A 94 2.06 10.19 -5.86
N GLY A 95 1.36 11.18 -6.39
CA GLY A 95 1.62 12.59 -6.11
C GLY A 95 0.81 13.53 -7.00
N ALA A 96 1.14 14.81 -6.95
CA ALA A 96 0.50 15.84 -7.76
C ALA A 96 0.74 15.59 -9.26
N ASP A 97 -0.32 15.72 -10.04
CA ASP A 97 -0.34 15.61 -11.51
C ASP A 97 0.81 16.36 -12.19
N SER A 98 0.97 17.65 -11.89
CA SER A 98 2.03 18.52 -12.39
C SER A 98 3.44 17.98 -12.15
N ILE A 99 3.65 17.22 -11.08
CA ILE A 99 4.95 16.63 -10.77
C ILE A 99 5.14 15.26 -11.42
N ILE A 100 4.07 14.50 -11.59
CA ILE A 100 4.12 13.17 -12.19
C ILE A 100 4.25 13.29 -13.72
N PHE A 101 3.50 14.19 -14.37
CA PHE A 101 3.54 14.35 -15.83
C PHE A 101 4.81 15.04 -16.35
N ASP A 102 5.52 15.77 -15.50
CA ASP A 102 6.83 16.39 -15.82
C ASP A 102 7.99 15.35 -15.91
N ARG A 103 7.70 14.05 -15.83
CA ARG A 103 8.67 12.96 -15.75
C ARG A 103 8.28 11.79 -16.64
#